data_AF-A0A847Q2H1-F1
#
_entry.id   AF-A0A847Q2H1-F1
#
_cell.length_a   1.000
_cell.length_b   1.000
_cell.length_c   1.000
_cell.angle_alpha   90.00
_cell.angle_beta   90.00
_cell.angle_gamma   90.00
#
_symmetry.space_group_name_H-M   'P 1'
#
loop_
_entity.id
_entity.type
_entity.pdbx_description
1 polymer ?
#
loop_
_entity_poly.entity_id
_entity_poly.type
_entity_poly.pdbx_seq_one_letter_code
_entity_poly.pdbx_strand_id
1 'polypeptide(L)'
;MKLAASLGAVLAALAFADAGYLGSLAQGPSPALTSGGGTGVRMAAEDVFIRLESCSTAVVSAAFLFESDEAETVLMCYPLEVRTVFHALWNALLYAEGDEDCVPPPEPGTRVWVDGSPVETFILVQCGYDDEGSGSRLIEQYGRDGQDLPGGSFLLSMVPASDSAAAEAAVESAQALLVCWEVGFEPGRSRLVEVEDRVRPTSDYSGRLYRITYPIVTGASWAGRIGRGRISVTSGTGFDWGDVKWWSGVLMPPPLEQSRFVPDPIPGLEGSRLLEAFTGYDLGRALVWEFEDFEPVAGRRDSYTYFPDIGDMYGLVFSDALTGVSQDSPWESSFVYLYMGPALPGAVMCIRSGGLELEESPGGPVSSVALPGECLSVLERRGDWLRVERNSAFDGGAGWLEMHEAGPDGLVRPTVVPLPESYWEP
;
A
#
# COMPACT_ATOMS: atom_id res chain seq x y z
N MET A 1 -30.20 24.28 4.42
CA MET A 1 -29.09 24.85 5.22
C MET A 1 -28.16 23.79 5.84
N LYS A 2 -28.62 22.63 6.32
CA LYS A 2 -27.74 21.62 6.96
C LYS A 2 -27.20 20.51 6.05
N LEU A 3 -27.84 20.23 4.91
CA LEU A 3 -27.27 19.39 3.84
C LEU A 3 -26.00 20.05 3.24
N ALA A 4 -25.94 21.38 3.27
CA ALA A 4 -24.77 22.17 2.91
C ALA A 4 -23.68 22.15 4.01
N ALA A 5 -24.03 21.83 5.26
CA ALA A 5 -23.07 21.70 6.35
C ALA A 5 -22.44 20.30 6.37
N SER A 6 -23.21 19.24 6.07
CA SER A 6 -22.67 17.90 5.83
C SER A 6 -21.87 17.84 4.52
N LEU A 7 -22.37 18.46 3.44
CA LEU A 7 -21.60 18.61 2.19
C LEU A 7 -20.37 19.50 2.39
N GLY A 8 -20.45 20.53 3.22
CA GLY A 8 -19.32 21.41 3.56
C GLY A 8 -18.26 20.70 4.40
N ALA A 9 -18.65 19.84 5.35
CA ALA A 9 -17.74 18.99 6.11
C ALA A 9 -17.15 17.88 5.24
N VAL A 10 -17.91 17.32 4.30
CA VAL A 10 -17.40 16.35 3.31
C VAL A 10 -16.47 17.00 2.30
N LEU A 11 -16.76 18.22 1.83
CA LEU A 11 -15.87 18.96 0.92
C LEU A 11 -14.61 19.47 1.63
N ALA A 12 -14.72 19.84 2.91
CA ALA A 12 -13.57 20.14 3.75
C ALA A 12 -12.77 18.86 4.02
N ALA A 13 -13.43 17.76 4.38
CA ALA A 13 -12.80 16.45 4.49
C ALA A 13 -12.10 16.09 3.18
N LEU A 14 -12.73 16.24 2.00
CA LEU A 14 -12.10 16.02 0.68
C LEU A 14 -10.92 16.95 0.39
N ALA A 15 -10.92 18.18 0.88
CA ALA A 15 -9.82 19.15 0.70
C ALA A 15 -8.68 18.97 1.73
N PHE A 16 -8.99 18.42 2.91
CA PHE A 16 -8.05 18.06 3.98
C PHE A 16 -7.77 16.56 4.01
N ALA A 17 -8.32 15.81 3.04
CA ALA A 17 -8.19 14.38 2.88
C ALA A 17 -6.89 14.05 2.19
N ASP A 18 -5.83 14.62 2.70
CA ASP A 18 -4.50 14.17 2.35
C ASP A 18 -3.86 13.67 3.64
N ALA A 19 -3.19 12.53 3.54
CA ALA A 19 -2.43 12.02 4.66
C ALA A 19 -1.17 12.89 4.74
N GLY A 20 -0.86 13.47 5.90
CA GLY A 20 0.23 14.41 6.08
C GLY A 20 1.63 13.96 5.67
N TYR A 21 1.79 12.70 5.26
CA TYR A 21 2.89 12.22 4.42
C TYR A 21 2.49 10.87 3.80
N LEU A 22 2.46 10.74 2.47
CA LEU A 22 2.19 9.48 1.74
C LEU A 22 3.48 8.68 1.53
N GLY A 23 3.97 8.09 2.62
CA GLY A 23 5.31 7.50 2.67
C GLY A 23 5.40 5.98 2.53
N SER A 24 4.31 5.22 2.62
CA SER A 24 4.43 3.78 2.81
C SER A 24 3.67 2.98 1.78
N LEU A 25 4.44 2.47 0.83
CA LEU A 25 4.16 1.18 0.26
C LEU A 25 5.38 0.29 0.40
N ALA A 26 5.20 -0.86 1.03
CA ALA A 26 6.12 -1.97 0.87
C ALA A 26 5.48 -2.86 -0.20
N GLN A 27 6.12 -3.21 -1.32
CA GLN A 27 5.46 -4.09 -2.30
C GLN A 27 6.39 -5.13 -2.91
N GLY A 28 5.84 -6.09 -3.64
CA GLY A 28 6.65 -6.97 -4.47
C GLY A 28 7.14 -6.27 -5.74
N PRO A 29 8.25 -6.72 -6.34
CA PRO A 29 8.62 -6.31 -7.69
C PRO A 29 7.46 -6.51 -8.66
N SER A 30 7.25 -5.54 -9.54
CA SER A 30 6.27 -5.59 -10.64
C SER A 30 6.98 -5.35 -11.97
N PRO A 31 6.47 -5.82 -13.12
CA PRO A 31 7.02 -5.44 -14.41
C PRO A 31 6.67 -3.98 -14.69
N ALA A 32 7.68 -3.17 -15.04
CA ALA A 32 7.46 -1.83 -15.54
C ALA A 32 6.78 -1.94 -16.91
N LEU A 33 5.46 -1.71 -16.96
CA LEU A 33 4.64 -1.96 -18.15
C LEU A 33 5.14 -1.17 -19.37
N THR A 34 5.63 -1.90 -20.38
CA THR A 34 5.84 -1.39 -21.73
C THR A 34 4.65 -1.82 -22.58
N SER A 35 3.87 -0.85 -23.06
CA SER A 35 2.97 -0.98 -24.23
C SER A 35 2.36 -2.37 -24.52
N GLY A 36 1.41 -2.82 -23.70
CA GLY A 36 0.41 -3.81 -24.11
C GLY A 36 0.86 -5.27 -24.30
N GLY A 37 2.14 -5.60 -24.12
CA GLY A 37 2.61 -6.97 -23.98
C GLY A 37 2.66 -7.36 -22.50
N GLY A 38 1.88 -8.35 -22.07
CA GLY A 38 2.15 -9.01 -20.79
C GLY A 38 3.50 -9.74 -20.84
N THR A 39 4.19 -9.86 -19.71
CA THR A 39 5.39 -10.71 -19.60
C THR A 39 4.98 -12.18 -19.51
N GLY A 40 5.84 -13.09 -20.00
CA GLY A 40 5.72 -14.53 -19.78
C GLY A 40 6.20 -14.97 -18.39
N VAL A 41 6.82 -14.06 -17.63
CA VAL A 41 7.34 -14.32 -16.29
C VAL A 41 6.19 -14.52 -15.29
N ARG A 42 6.26 -15.61 -14.54
CA ARG A 42 5.38 -15.93 -13.41
C ARG A 42 6.12 -15.77 -12.08
N MET A 43 5.40 -15.37 -11.05
CA MET A 43 5.89 -15.38 -9.66
C MET A 43 5.59 -16.75 -9.03
N ALA A 44 6.64 -17.54 -8.77
CA ALA A 44 6.54 -18.88 -8.21
C ALA A 44 6.47 -18.88 -6.67
N ALA A 45 7.14 -17.92 -6.02
CA ALA A 45 7.08 -17.78 -4.58
C ALA A 45 7.37 -16.35 -4.11
N GLU A 46 6.82 -15.98 -2.94
CA GLU A 46 7.18 -14.76 -2.22
C GLU A 46 7.26 -14.99 -0.71
N ASP A 47 8.24 -14.39 -0.05
CA ASP A 47 8.35 -14.38 1.40
C ASP A 47 8.78 -12.99 1.86
N VAL A 48 7.84 -12.31 2.49
CA VAL A 48 7.90 -10.88 2.80
C VAL A 48 7.91 -10.73 4.31
N PHE A 49 8.93 -10.06 4.81
CA PHE A 49 9.13 -9.85 6.22
C PHE A 49 9.16 -8.34 6.53
N ILE A 50 8.13 -7.88 7.26
CA ILE A 50 7.96 -6.49 7.68
C ILE A 50 8.29 -6.38 9.16
N ARG A 51 9.37 -5.67 9.48
CA ARG A 51 9.80 -5.41 10.86
C ARG A 51 9.52 -3.96 11.23
N LEU A 52 8.65 -3.76 12.21
CA LEU A 52 8.27 -2.44 12.73
C LEU A 52 9.33 -1.95 13.72
N GLU A 53 10.09 -0.92 13.39
CA GLU A 53 11.13 -0.38 14.29
C GLU A 53 10.58 0.74 15.19
N SER A 54 9.62 1.49 14.67
CA SER A 54 8.82 2.48 15.39
C SER A 54 7.48 2.66 14.65
N CYS A 55 6.55 3.43 15.21
CA CYS A 55 5.33 3.79 14.47
C CYS A 55 5.63 4.52 13.14
N SER A 56 6.78 5.20 13.05
CA SER A 56 7.20 6.00 11.90
C SER A 56 8.27 5.35 11.02
N THR A 57 8.66 4.10 11.28
CA THR A 57 9.69 3.42 10.50
C THR A 57 9.51 1.91 10.53
N ALA A 58 9.55 1.29 9.36
CA ALA A 58 9.63 -0.16 9.21
C ALA A 58 10.74 -0.55 8.23
N VAL A 59 11.25 -1.78 8.38
CA VAL A 59 12.17 -2.40 7.45
C VAL A 59 11.45 -3.56 6.78
N VAL A 60 11.51 -3.60 5.46
CA VAL A 60 10.94 -4.64 4.61
C VAL A 60 12.10 -5.45 4.07
N SER A 61 12.08 -6.75 4.31
CA SER A 61 13.02 -7.70 3.73
C SER A 61 12.19 -8.75 3.00
N ALA A 62 12.32 -8.83 1.69
CA ALA A 62 11.49 -9.69 0.87
C ALA A 62 12.31 -10.48 -0.15
N ALA A 63 11.89 -11.71 -0.41
CA ALA A 63 12.46 -12.57 -1.44
C ALA A 63 11.35 -13.09 -2.35
N PHE A 64 11.63 -13.09 -3.65
CA PHE A 64 10.69 -13.45 -4.70
C PHE A 64 11.36 -14.42 -5.68
N LEU A 65 10.69 -15.52 -5.99
CA LEU A 65 11.13 -16.46 -7.00
C LEU A 65 10.33 -16.25 -8.27
N PHE A 66 11.01 -15.95 -9.37
CA PHE A 66 10.40 -15.74 -10.68
C PHE A 66 10.85 -16.80 -11.67
N GLU A 67 9.97 -17.16 -12.60
CA GLU A 67 10.25 -18.15 -13.63
C GLU A 67 9.70 -17.71 -14.98
N SER A 68 10.36 -18.08 -16.07
CA SER A 68 9.83 -17.93 -17.43
C SER A 68 10.11 -19.18 -18.25
N ASP A 69 9.17 -19.52 -19.13
CA ASP A 69 9.33 -20.56 -20.15
C ASP A 69 10.03 -20.02 -21.41
N GLU A 70 10.20 -18.70 -21.51
CA GLU A 70 10.82 -18.01 -22.64
C GLU A 70 12.07 -17.24 -22.20
N ALA A 71 12.93 -16.94 -23.16
CA ALA A 71 14.06 -16.03 -22.93
C ALA A 71 13.54 -14.60 -23.07
N GLU A 72 13.52 -13.84 -21.98
CA GLU A 72 13.07 -12.45 -21.97
C GLU A 72 13.88 -11.64 -20.95
N THR A 73 14.02 -10.33 -21.19
CA THR A 73 14.55 -9.40 -20.19
C THR A 73 13.40 -8.53 -19.73
N VAL A 74 13.17 -8.49 -18.42
CA VAL A 74 12.10 -7.69 -17.82
C VAL A 74 12.72 -6.54 -17.05
N LEU A 75 12.23 -5.34 -17.31
CA LEU A 75 12.44 -4.20 -16.43
C LEU A 75 11.49 -4.34 -15.24
N MET A 76 12.04 -4.64 -14.07
CA MET A 76 11.30 -4.72 -12.82
C MET A 76 11.26 -3.35 -12.14
N CYS A 77 10.19 -3.06 -11.42
CA CYS A 77 10.03 -1.85 -10.63
C CYS A 77 9.50 -2.15 -9.22
N TYR A 78 9.86 -1.25 -8.29
CA TYR A 78 9.41 -1.19 -6.91
C TYR A 78 9.16 0.29 -6.57
N PRO A 79 7.92 0.74 -6.31
CA PRO A 79 7.63 2.10 -5.91
C PRO A 79 8.20 2.44 -4.56
N LEU A 80 8.74 3.65 -4.49
CA LEU A 80 9.27 4.28 -3.30
C LEU A 80 8.25 5.17 -2.61
N GLU A 81 7.57 6.03 -3.38
CA GLU A 81 6.79 7.14 -2.85
C GLU A 81 5.80 7.67 -3.90
N VAL A 82 4.66 8.21 -3.47
CA VAL A 82 3.79 9.08 -4.28
C VAL A 82 4.04 10.51 -3.89
N ARG A 83 4.19 11.36 -4.89
CA ARG A 83 4.01 12.80 -4.70
C ARG A 83 2.61 13.15 -5.20
N THR A 84 1.71 13.52 -4.29
CA THR A 84 0.43 14.08 -4.70
C THR A 84 0.63 15.55 -5.05
N VAL A 85 -0.27 16.10 -5.87
CA VAL A 85 -0.35 17.56 -6.12
C VAL A 85 -0.50 18.36 -4.81
N PHE A 86 -1.02 17.73 -3.76
CA PHE A 86 -1.18 18.31 -2.44
C PHE A 86 0.13 18.35 -1.64
N HIS A 87 1.08 17.45 -1.89
CA HIS A 87 2.44 17.52 -1.33
C HIS A 87 3.15 18.80 -1.77
N ALA A 88 3.01 19.20 -3.04
CA ALA A 88 3.56 20.46 -3.55
C ALA A 88 2.87 21.68 -2.93
N LEU A 89 1.54 21.64 -2.80
CA LEU A 89 0.77 22.70 -2.14
C LEU A 89 1.11 22.84 -0.66
N TRP A 90 1.27 21.73 0.06
CA TRP A 90 1.65 21.70 1.47
C TRP A 90 3.08 22.22 1.69
N ASN A 91 4.02 21.80 0.84
CA ASN A 91 5.36 22.35 0.86
C ASN A 91 5.36 23.87 0.59
N ALA A 92 4.56 24.33 -0.37
CA ALA A 92 4.43 25.77 -0.65
C ALA A 92 3.71 26.56 0.47
N LEU A 93 2.84 25.93 1.26
CA LEU A 93 2.08 26.57 2.34
C LEU A 93 2.83 26.60 3.68
N LEU A 94 3.61 25.57 3.98
CA LEU A 94 4.39 25.49 5.23
C LEU A 94 5.79 26.08 5.09
N TYR A 95 6.43 25.94 3.92
CA TYR A 95 7.77 26.44 3.69
C TYR A 95 7.69 27.77 2.94
N ALA A 96 7.78 28.87 3.68
CA ALA A 96 8.03 30.17 3.09
C ALA A 96 9.41 30.16 2.41
N GLU A 97 9.55 30.86 1.28
CA GLU A 97 10.83 31.07 0.59
C GLU A 97 11.95 31.42 1.59
N GLY A 98 12.85 30.45 1.84
CA GLY A 98 14.00 30.62 2.75
C GLY A 98 14.24 29.51 3.76
N ASP A 99 13.36 28.52 3.91
CA ASP A 99 13.65 27.33 4.74
C ASP A 99 14.47 26.31 3.94
N GLU A 100 15.75 26.13 4.29
CA GLU A 100 16.67 25.18 3.66
C GLU A 100 16.33 23.71 3.96
N ASP A 101 15.31 23.45 4.78
CA ASP A 101 14.80 22.11 5.11
C ASP A 101 13.81 21.60 4.04
N CYS A 102 14.15 21.74 2.76
CA CYS A 102 13.58 20.87 1.73
C CYS A 102 13.91 19.44 2.14
N VAL A 103 12.91 18.66 2.55
CA VAL A 103 13.09 17.24 2.85
C VAL A 103 13.75 16.64 1.61
N PRO A 104 15.02 16.20 1.69
CA PRO A 104 15.68 15.64 0.52
C PRO A 104 14.81 14.48 0.02
N PRO A 105 14.73 14.25 -1.31
CA PRO A 105 14.10 13.04 -1.81
C PRO A 105 14.67 11.88 -1.00
N PRO A 106 13.83 10.95 -0.50
CA PRO A 106 14.32 9.85 0.33
C PRO A 106 15.53 9.25 -0.38
N GLU A 107 16.70 9.25 0.28
CA GLU A 107 17.86 8.56 -0.26
C GLU A 107 17.40 7.15 -0.60
N PRO A 108 17.66 6.62 -1.82
CA PRO A 108 17.22 5.28 -2.18
C PRO A 108 17.96 4.28 -1.30
N GLY A 109 17.35 3.99 -0.15
CA GLY A 109 17.77 2.98 0.81
C GLY A 109 17.38 1.58 0.35
N THR A 110 16.54 1.50 -0.70
CA THR A 110 16.15 0.25 -1.34
C THR A 110 17.36 -0.40 -1.98
N ARG A 111 17.61 -1.64 -1.59
CA ARG A 111 18.68 -2.48 -2.14
C ARG A 111 18.06 -3.69 -2.77
N VAL A 112 18.56 -4.01 -3.95
CA VAL A 112 18.07 -5.15 -4.74
C VAL A 112 19.21 -6.10 -5.03
N TRP A 113 18.94 -7.40 -4.89
CA TRP A 113 19.83 -8.47 -5.30
C TRP A 113 19.10 -9.39 -6.28
N VAL A 114 19.84 -9.90 -7.26
CA VAL A 114 19.37 -10.93 -8.20
C VAL A 114 20.35 -12.09 -8.14
N ASP A 115 19.83 -13.28 -7.85
CA ASP A 115 20.61 -14.51 -7.63
C ASP A 115 21.77 -14.27 -6.63
N GLY A 116 21.49 -13.54 -5.55
CA GLY A 116 22.42 -13.19 -4.47
C GLY A 116 23.41 -12.06 -4.77
N SER A 117 23.45 -11.55 -6.01
CA SER A 117 24.37 -10.48 -6.43
C SER A 117 23.66 -9.12 -6.43
N PRO A 118 24.25 -8.06 -5.86
CA PRO A 118 23.63 -6.73 -5.89
C PRO A 118 23.52 -6.25 -7.33
N VAL A 119 22.39 -5.65 -7.69
CA VAL A 119 22.17 -5.08 -9.01
C VAL A 119 22.18 -3.56 -8.95
N GLU A 120 22.53 -2.95 -10.08
CA GLU A 120 22.40 -1.52 -10.25
C GLU A 120 20.92 -1.16 -10.37
N THR A 121 20.52 -0.14 -9.61
CA THR A 121 19.14 0.36 -9.58
C THR A 121 19.12 1.80 -10.04
N PHE A 122 18.05 2.20 -10.73
CA PHE A 122 17.80 3.59 -11.09
C PHE A 122 16.38 3.98 -10.72
N ILE A 123 16.15 5.26 -10.48
CA ILE A 123 14.80 5.78 -10.26
C ILE A 123 14.12 6.01 -11.60
N LEU A 124 12.83 5.69 -11.69
CA LEU A 124 11.91 6.05 -12.76
C LEU A 124 10.78 6.88 -12.15
N VAL A 125 10.42 7.98 -12.80
CA VAL A 125 9.32 8.84 -12.35
C VAL A 125 8.10 8.60 -13.22
N GLN A 126 7.00 8.16 -12.60
CA GLN A 126 5.72 7.95 -13.26
C GLN A 126 4.86 9.21 -13.11
N CYS A 127 4.62 9.93 -14.21
CA CYS A 127 3.68 11.06 -14.27
C CYS A 127 2.35 10.56 -14.85
N GLY A 128 1.21 10.93 -14.24
CA GLY A 128 -0.10 10.57 -14.77
C GLY A 128 -0.90 11.79 -15.20
N TYR A 129 -1.30 11.79 -16.47
CA TYR A 129 -2.60 12.29 -16.97
C TYR A 129 -2.85 11.69 -18.37
N ASP A 130 -4.10 11.29 -18.59
CA ASP A 130 -4.65 10.46 -19.70
C ASP A 130 -4.19 10.79 -21.13
N ASP A 131 -3.83 9.75 -21.88
CA ASP A 131 -4.69 9.13 -22.90
C ASP A 131 -4.03 7.79 -23.29
N GLU A 132 -4.79 6.80 -23.77
CA GLU A 132 -4.43 5.40 -24.12
C GLU A 132 -3.22 5.17 -25.06
N GLY A 133 -2.28 6.12 -25.23
CA GLY A 133 -1.10 5.97 -26.07
C GLY A 133 0.13 6.82 -25.75
N SER A 134 0.18 7.56 -24.64
CA SER A 134 1.32 8.45 -24.33
C SER A 134 2.40 7.78 -23.47
N GLY A 135 2.04 7.13 -22.36
CA GLY A 135 3.00 6.44 -21.48
C GLY A 135 3.68 5.23 -22.13
N SER A 136 2.93 4.50 -22.98
CA SER A 136 3.38 3.31 -23.69
C SER A 136 4.41 3.60 -24.80
N ARG A 137 4.37 4.78 -25.43
CA ARG A 137 5.31 5.14 -26.52
C ARG A 137 6.70 5.55 -26.04
N LEU A 138 6.84 6.04 -24.81
CA LEU A 138 8.11 6.59 -24.30
C LEU A 138 9.11 5.50 -23.92
N ILE A 139 8.65 4.33 -23.43
CA ILE A 139 9.55 3.22 -23.08
C ILE A 139 9.93 2.39 -24.33
N GLU A 140 9.00 2.22 -25.29
CA GLU A 140 9.28 1.55 -26.57
C GLU A 140 10.37 2.23 -27.41
N GLN A 141 10.52 3.54 -27.28
CA GLN A 141 11.49 4.31 -28.05
C GLN A 141 12.94 4.03 -27.58
N TYR A 142 13.15 3.66 -26.32
CA TYR A 142 14.47 3.34 -25.77
C TYR A 142 14.85 1.86 -25.87
N GLY A 143 13.87 0.95 -25.89
CA GLY A 143 14.11 -0.47 -26.18
C GLY A 143 14.62 -0.74 -27.61
N ARG A 144 14.47 0.21 -28.54
CA ARG A 144 14.92 0.06 -29.95
C ARG A 144 16.30 0.63 -30.26
N ASP A 145 16.79 1.60 -29.51
CA ASP A 145 17.99 2.37 -29.90
C ASP A 145 19.30 1.93 -29.24
N GLY A 146 19.28 0.89 -28.39
CA GLY A 146 20.48 0.17 -27.97
C GLY A 146 21.58 1.06 -27.35
N GLN A 147 21.21 2.16 -26.70
CA GLN A 147 22.18 2.96 -25.95
C GLN A 147 22.38 2.31 -24.58
N ASP A 148 23.63 1.93 -24.31
CA ASP A 148 24.11 1.49 -22.99
C ASP A 148 23.59 2.45 -21.92
N LEU A 149 22.74 1.96 -21.00
CA LEU A 149 22.19 2.75 -19.90
C LEU A 149 23.32 3.06 -18.91
N PRO A 150 23.77 4.33 -18.78
CA PRO A 150 24.81 4.68 -17.81
C PRO A 150 24.18 4.92 -16.44
N GLY A 151 24.82 4.40 -15.39
CA GLY A 151 24.42 4.58 -13.99
C GLY A 151 24.06 6.01 -13.62
N GLY A 152 22.77 6.21 -13.32
CA GLY A 152 22.18 7.46 -12.86
C GLY A 152 20.66 7.33 -12.78
N SER A 153 20.04 7.90 -11.75
CA SER A 153 18.58 7.93 -11.59
C SER A 153 17.91 8.69 -12.75
N PHE A 154 16.92 8.10 -13.43
CA PHE A 154 16.30 8.66 -14.65
C PHE A 154 14.86 9.16 -14.41
N LEU A 155 14.63 10.46 -14.65
CA LEU A 155 13.29 11.06 -14.61
C LEU A 155 12.51 10.69 -15.89
N LEU A 156 11.33 10.06 -15.80
CA LEU A 156 10.45 9.78 -16.94
C LEU A 156 9.27 10.77 -17.01
N SER A 157 9.64 12.05 -17.02
CA SER A 157 9.12 13.05 -17.94
C SER A 157 10.36 13.71 -18.53
N MET A 158 10.59 13.58 -19.85
CA MET A 158 11.84 14.06 -20.47
C MET A 158 11.90 15.58 -20.46
N VAL A 159 12.53 16.13 -19.42
CA VAL A 159 13.09 17.49 -19.43
C VAL A 159 14.62 17.33 -19.43
N PRO A 160 15.33 17.89 -20.42
CA PRO A 160 16.78 17.78 -20.46
C PRO A 160 17.41 18.35 -19.17
N ALA A 161 18.31 17.58 -18.55
CA ALA A 161 18.97 17.88 -17.27
C ALA A 161 19.75 19.20 -17.21
N SER A 162 19.80 19.95 -18.32
CA SER A 162 20.31 21.32 -18.37
C SER A 162 19.29 22.38 -17.92
N ASP A 163 18.03 22.00 -17.64
CA ASP A 163 16.94 22.94 -17.34
C ASP A 163 16.25 22.57 -16.01
N SER A 164 16.81 23.09 -14.90
CA SER A 164 16.36 22.77 -13.53
C SER A 164 14.90 23.15 -13.27
N ALA A 165 14.40 24.21 -13.91
CA ALA A 165 13.04 24.71 -13.71
C ALA A 165 11.97 23.74 -14.27
N ALA A 166 12.29 23.06 -15.37
CA ALA A 166 11.37 22.09 -15.96
C ALA A 166 11.48 20.71 -15.28
N ALA A 167 12.62 20.36 -14.68
CA ALA A 167 12.74 19.20 -13.80
C ALA A 167 11.92 19.37 -12.50
N GLU A 168 11.92 20.56 -11.91
CA GLU A 168 11.05 20.92 -10.79
C GLU A 168 9.56 20.79 -11.16
N ALA A 169 9.14 21.35 -12.31
CA ALA A 169 7.75 21.24 -12.79
C ALA A 169 7.32 19.79 -13.12
N ALA A 170 8.24 18.94 -13.59
CA ALA A 170 7.98 17.52 -13.81
C ALA A 170 7.79 16.75 -12.50
N VAL A 171 8.56 17.08 -11.47
CA VAL A 171 8.41 16.54 -10.11
C VAL A 171 7.08 16.97 -9.47
N GLU A 172 6.57 18.17 -9.79
CA GLU A 172 5.25 18.64 -9.35
C GLU A 172 4.06 17.88 -9.96
N SER A 173 4.28 17.15 -11.06
CA SER A 173 3.25 16.33 -11.76
C SER A 173 3.49 14.82 -11.67
N ALA A 174 4.57 14.41 -11.00
CA ALA A 174 4.92 13.02 -10.75
C ALA A 174 3.92 12.39 -9.79
N GLN A 175 3.29 11.28 -10.19
CA GLN A 175 2.38 10.51 -9.36
C GLN A 175 3.08 9.40 -8.58
N ALA A 176 4.18 8.83 -9.08
CA ALA A 176 4.96 7.85 -8.31
C ALA A 176 6.45 7.87 -8.67
N LEU A 177 7.29 7.61 -7.67
CA LEU A 177 8.73 7.32 -7.83
C LEU A 177 8.92 5.81 -7.75
N LEU A 178 9.57 5.21 -8.75
CA LEU A 178 9.85 3.79 -8.82
C LEU A 178 11.36 3.54 -8.81
N VAL A 179 11.84 2.59 -8.03
CA VAL A 179 13.16 1.98 -8.21
C VAL A 179 13.03 0.89 -9.26
N CYS A 180 13.87 0.92 -10.28
CA CYS A 180 13.85 -0.03 -11.38
C CYS A 180 15.21 -0.72 -11.55
N TRP A 181 15.17 -1.96 -12.05
CA TRP A 181 16.34 -2.76 -12.41
C TRP A 181 15.95 -3.79 -13.49
N GLU A 182 16.92 -4.28 -14.25
CA GLU A 182 16.68 -5.29 -15.28
C GLU A 182 16.99 -6.70 -14.78
N VAL A 183 16.17 -7.67 -15.20
CA VAL A 183 16.40 -9.10 -14.93
C VAL A 183 16.25 -9.88 -16.23
N GLY A 184 17.31 -10.60 -16.62
CA GLY A 184 17.30 -11.50 -17.76
C GLY A 184 16.88 -12.92 -17.36
N PHE A 185 15.88 -13.46 -18.04
CA PHE A 185 15.34 -14.81 -17.85
C PHE A 185 15.83 -15.76 -18.95
N GLU A 186 16.08 -17.01 -18.53
CA GLU A 186 16.40 -18.12 -19.42
C GLU A 186 15.31 -19.19 -19.25
N PRO A 187 14.85 -19.84 -20.34
CA PRO A 187 13.82 -20.87 -20.26
C PRO A 187 14.12 -21.94 -19.21
N GLY A 188 13.17 -22.14 -18.28
CA GLY A 188 13.26 -23.17 -17.24
C GLY A 188 14.27 -22.87 -16.13
N ARG A 189 14.79 -21.64 -16.05
CA ARG A 189 15.66 -21.20 -14.95
C ARG A 189 14.94 -20.17 -14.09
N SER A 190 14.83 -20.46 -12.81
CA SER A 190 14.28 -19.52 -11.83
C SER A 190 15.28 -18.39 -11.54
N ARG A 191 14.75 -17.23 -11.15
CA ARG A 191 15.48 -16.04 -10.70
C ARG A 191 15.03 -15.71 -9.28
N LEU A 192 15.99 -15.63 -8.37
CA LEU A 192 15.74 -15.14 -7.02
C LEU A 192 15.97 -13.64 -7.01
N VAL A 193 14.95 -12.87 -6.67
CA VAL A 193 15.01 -11.42 -6.50
C VAL A 193 14.77 -11.10 -5.04
N GLU A 194 15.69 -10.36 -4.43
CA GLU A 194 15.60 -9.97 -3.02
C GLU A 194 15.60 -8.45 -2.91
N VAL A 195 14.71 -7.92 -2.08
CA VAL A 195 14.55 -6.48 -1.85
C VAL A 195 14.65 -6.21 -0.34
N GLU A 196 15.55 -5.31 0.04
CA GLU A 196 15.60 -4.73 1.37
C GLU A 196 15.28 -3.25 1.26
N ASP A 197 14.29 -2.79 2.01
CA ASP A 197 13.88 -1.40 1.99
C ASP A 197 13.54 -0.89 3.38
N ARG A 198 13.72 0.41 3.58
CA ARG A 198 13.35 1.09 4.84
C ARG A 198 12.23 2.07 4.56
N VAL A 199 11.01 1.61 4.82
CA VAL A 199 9.79 2.36 4.52
C VAL A 199 9.39 3.25 5.68
N ARG A 200 8.77 4.40 5.35
CA ARG A 200 8.17 5.31 6.32
C ARG A 200 6.66 5.15 6.26
N PRO A 201 6.01 4.58 7.30
CA PRO A 201 4.56 4.50 7.40
C PRO A 201 3.89 5.82 7.04
N THR A 202 2.81 5.73 6.26
CA THR A 202 1.98 6.88 5.87
C THR A 202 1.39 7.47 7.14
N SER A 203 1.63 8.76 7.39
CA SER A 203 1.15 9.42 8.61
C SER A 203 0.02 10.39 8.34
N ASP A 204 -0.76 10.69 9.37
CA ASP A 204 -1.63 11.87 9.37
C ASP A 204 -0.80 13.16 9.60
N TYR A 205 -1.41 14.32 9.35
CA TYR A 205 -0.74 15.62 9.58
C TYR A 205 -0.37 15.86 11.05
N SER A 206 -1.05 15.19 11.98
CA SER A 206 -0.76 15.30 13.40
C SER A 206 0.46 14.46 13.83
N GLY A 207 0.93 13.54 12.99
CA GLY A 207 1.99 12.60 13.31
C GLY A 207 1.65 11.66 14.45
N ARG A 208 0.34 11.47 14.74
CA ARG A 208 -0.13 10.57 15.80
C ARG A 208 -0.46 9.20 15.24
N LEU A 209 -0.82 9.15 13.97
CA LEU A 209 -1.33 7.95 13.34
C LEU A 209 -0.45 7.58 12.15
N TYR A 210 -0.19 6.29 12.01
CA TYR A 210 0.73 5.74 11.03
C TYR A 210 0.14 4.50 10.39
N ARG A 211 0.40 4.30 9.11
CA ARG A 211 -0.16 3.20 8.33
C ARG A 211 0.90 2.54 7.47
N ILE A 212 0.89 1.21 7.43
CA ILE A 212 1.64 0.43 6.46
C ILE A 212 0.69 -0.35 5.59
N THR A 213 0.89 -0.27 4.28
CA THR A 213 0.19 -1.09 3.30
C THR A 213 1.20 -1.88 2.49
N TYR A 214 0.92 -3.18 2.35
CA TYR A 214 1.63 -4.10 1.47
C TYR A 214 0.66 -4.68 0.43
N PRO A 215 0.63 -4.15 -0.81
CA PRO A 215 -0.29 -4.61 -1.82
C PRO A 215 0.25 -5.87 -2.49
N ILE A 216 -0.58 -6.92 -2.48
CA ILE A 216 -0.23 -8.24 -3.03
C ILE A 216 -0.59 -8.30 -4.51
N VAL A 217 -1.41 -7.36 -4.98
CA VAL A 217 -1.69 -7.12 -6.41
C VAL A 217 -0.43 -7.00 -7.28
N THR A 218 0.75 -6.73 -6.72
CA THR A 218 2.00 -6.81 -7.49
C THR A 218 2.23 -8.22 -8.02
N GLY A 219 1.83 -9.26 -7.30
CA GLY A 219 1.78 -10.62 -7.81
C GLY A 219 0.79 -10.79 -8.99
N ALA A 220 -0.33 -10.04 -8.99
CA ALA A 220 -1.32 -10.03 -10.08
C ALA A 220 -0.80 -9.36 -11.37
N SER A 221 0.31 -8.63 -11.29
CA SER A 221 0.94 -8.00 -12.44
C SER A 221 1.78 -8.98 -13.28
N TRP A 222 2.08 -10.16 -12.72
CA TRP A 222 2.82 -11.24 -13.35
C TRP A 222 1.91 -12.25 -14.05
N ALA A 223 2.48 -13.12 -14.87
CA ALA A 223 1.71 -14.16 -15.55
C ALA A 223 1.17 -15.20 -14.57
N GLY A 224 -0.14 -15.43 -14.60
CA GLY A 224 -0.80 -16.49 -13.85
C GLY A 224 -1.01 -16.16 -12.37
N ARG A 225 -1.06 -17.22 -11.55
CA ARG A 225 -1.23 -17.13 -10.10
C ARG A 225 0.11 -16.95 -9.41
N ILE A 226 0.11 -16.30 -8.25
CA ILE A 226 1.24 -16.38 -7.33
C ILE A 226 1.27 -17.82 -6.81
N GLY A 227 2.44 -18.47 -6.84
CA GLY A 227 2.60 -19.79 -6.24
C GLY A 227 2.48 -19.73 -4.70
N ARG A 228 3.56 -20.01 -3.98
CA ARG A 228 3.54 -20.01 -2.51
C ARG A 228 3.93 -18.65 -1.95
N GLY A 229 3.16 -18.13 -1.00
CA GLY A 229 3.45 -16.84 -0.39
C GLY A 229 3.35 -16.84 1.12
N ARG A 230 4.20 -16.02 1.75
CA ARG A 230 4.10 -15.66 3.16
C ARG A 230 4.38 -14.18 3.36
N ILE A 231 3.55 -13.53 4.17
CA ILE A 231 3.78 -12.15 4.64
C ILE A 231 3.77 -12.19 6.16
N SER A 232 4.85 -11.74 6.77
CA SER A 232 5.03 -11.76 8.22
C SER A 232 5.31 -10.36 8.74
N VAL A 233 4.60 -9.95 9.79
CA VAL A 233 4.78 -8.66 10.46
C VAL A 233 5.25 -8.92 11.89
N THR A 234 6.37 -8.33 12.29
CA THR A 234 6.87 -8.39 13.67
C THR A 234 7.34 -7.05 14.21
N SER A 235 7.43 -6.95 15.54
CA SER A 235 8.05 -5.84 16.26
C SER A 235 9.57 -5.95 16.25
N GLY A 236 10.25 -4.89 15.84
CA GLY A 236 11.68 -4.67 16.05
C GLY A 236 11.98 -4.01 17.39
N THR A 237 13.25 -3.64 17.58
CA THR A 237 13.69 -2.93 18.79
C THR A 237 13.05 -1.53 18.84
N GLY A 238 12.26 -1.25 19.87
CA GLY A 238 11.66 0.08 20.08
C GLY A 238 10.21 0.21 19.65
N PHE A 239 9.56 -0.90 19.27
CA PHE A 239 8.14 -0.94 18.93
C PHE A 239 7.39 -1.93 19.84
N ASP A 240 6.22 -1.53 20.36
CA ASP A 240 5.36 -2.41 21.17
C ASP A 240 4.15 -2.86 20.35
N TRP A 241 3.73 -4.11 20.49
CA TRP A 241 2.53 -4.61 19.82
C TRP A 241 1.24 -3.87 20.23
N GLY A 242 1.24 -3.23 21.40
CA GLY A 242 0.21 -2.31 21.84
C GLY A 242 0.08 -1.09 20.93
N ASP A 243 1.09 -0.76 20.13
CA ASP A 243 1.05 0.33 19.14
C ASP A 243 0.31 -0.07 17.85
N VAL A 244 0.12 -1.36 17.58
CA VAL A 244 -0.73 -1.84 16.46
C VAL A 244 -2.18 -1.79 16.90
N LYS A 245 -2.95 -0.87 16.32
CA LYS A 245 -4.34 -0.59 16.71
C LYS A 245 -5.34 -1.20 15.74
N TRP A 246 -4.91 -1.47 14.51
CA TRP A 246 -5.67 -2.18 13.48
C TRP A 246 -4.73 -2.93 12.54
N TRP A 247 -5.22 -4.01 11.95
CA TRP A 247 -4.52 -4.84 10.99
C TRP A 247 -5.56 -5.61 10.19
N SER A 248 -5.31 -5.82 8.90
CA SER A 248 -6.22 -6.53 8.00
C SER A 248 -5.45 -7.14 6.85
N GLY A 249 -5.78 -8.37 6.47
CA GLY A 249 -5.46 -8.89 5.13
C GLY A 249 -6.69 -8.71 4.25
N VAL A 250 -6.78 -7.60 3.52
CA VAL A 250 -7.92 -7.31 2.66
C VAL A 250 -7.89 -8.24 1.45
N LEU A 251 -8.99 -8.96 1.23
CA LEU A 251 -9.09 -10.04 0.24
C LEU A 251 -7.95 -11.05 0.33
N MET A 252 -7.59 -11.39 1.57
CA MET A 252 -6.58 -12.40 1.91
C MET A 252 -7.17 -13.42 2.88
N PRO A 253 -6.56 -14.61 3.02
CA PRO A 253 -6.84 -15.49 4.15
C PRO A 253 -6.64 -14.75 5.49
N PRO A 254 -7.33 -15.15 6.56
CA PRO A 254 -7.14 -14.54 7.87
C PRO A 254 -5.70 -14.76 8.37
N PRO A 255 -5.08 -13.78 9.03
CA PRO A 255 -3.74 -13.95 9.59
C PRO A 255 -3.75 -14.96 10.73
N LEU A 256 -2.65 -15.69 10.85
CA LEU A 256 -2.29 -16.42 12.06
C LEU A 256 -1.52 -15.51 13.00
N GLU A 257 -2.06 -15.28 14.18
CA GLU A 257 -1.32 -14.65 15.26
C GLU A 257 -0.46 -15.69 15.98
N GLN A 258 0.85 -15.46 15.98
CA GLN A 258 1.82 -16.31 16.66
C GLN A 258 2.40 -15.56 17.86
N SER A 259 2.38 -16.16 19.05
CA SER A 259 3.04 -15.58 20.23
C SER A 259 4.57 -15.72 20.21
N ARG A 260 5.06 -16.60 19.34
CA ARG A 260 6.48 -16.93 19.15
C ARG A 260 6.70 -17.25 17.67
N PHE A 261 7.49 -16.43 16.99
CA PHE A 261 7.77 -16.53 15.57
C PHE A 261 9.27 -16.72 15.37
N VAL A 262 9.62 -17.81 14.71
CA VAL A 262 10.99 -18.10 14.29
C VAL A 262 10.95 -18.18 12.77
N PRO A 263 11.44 -17.16 12.04
CA PRO A 263 11.39 -17.18 10.59
C PRO A 263 12.20 -18.34 10.02
N ASP A 264 11.64 -19.00 9.02
CA ASP A 264 12.28 -20.03 8.22
C ASP A 264 11.93 -19.81 6.75
N PRO A 265 12.87 -19.77 5.79
CA PRO A 265 12.53 -19.54 4.39
C PRO A 265 11.49 -20.55 3.92
N ILE A 266 10.44 -20.08 3.24
CA ILE A 266 9.46 -20.99 2.64
C ILE A 266 10.15 -21.86 1.55
N PRO A 267 9.63 -23.07 1.27
CA PRO A 267 10.22 -23.94 0.25
C PRO A 267 10.33 -23.26 -1.13
N GLY A 268 11.49 -23.36 -1.75
CA GLY A 268 11.84 -22.71 -3.02
C GLY A 268 12.63 -21.41 -2.86
N LEU A 269 12.67 -20.82 -1.66
CA LEU A 269 13.45 -19.62 -1.34
C LEU A 269 14.64 -19.92 -0.42
N GLU A 270 15.05 -21.18 -0.31
CA GLU A 270 16.30 -21.56 0.36
C GLU A 270 17.49 -20.90 -0.33
N GLY A 271 18.42 -20.31 0.43
CA GLY A 271 19.52 -19.51 -0.11
C GLY A 271 19.26 -18.00 -0.18
N SER A 272 18.06 -17.52 0.18
CA SER A 272 17.83 -16.08 0.37
C SER A 272 18.72 -15.55 1.50
N ARG A 273 19.62 -14.63 1.16
CA ARG A 273 20.49 -13.96 2.15
C ARG A 273 19.70 -13.13 3.15
N LEU A 274 18.60 -12.51 2.72
CA LEU A 274 17.81 -11.64 3.59
C LEU A 274 17.02 -12.43 4.63
N LEU A 275 16.42 -13.54 4.22
CA LEU A 275 15.58 -14.36 5.09
C LEU A 275 16.43 -15.29 5.97
N GLU A 276 17.55 -15.79 5.45
CA GLU A 276 18.50 -16.59 6.23
C GLU A 276 19.11 -15.82 7.40
N ALA A 277 19.26 -14.49 7.28
CA ALA A 277 19.78 -13.65 8.35
C ALA A 277 18.94 -13.73 9.64
N PHE A 278 17.65 -14.08 9.52
CA PHE A 278 16.73 -14.21 10.65
C PHE A 278 16.46 -15.67 11.05
N THR A 279 16.97 -16.63 10.30
CA THR A 279 16.68 -18.05 10.53
C THR A 279 17.19 -18.49 11.90
N GLY A 280 16.30 -19.10 12.68
CA GLY A 280 16.59 -19.60 14.03
C GLY A 280 16.56 -18.55 15.13
N TYR A 281 16.35 -17.27 14.81
CA TYR A 281 16.10 -16.23 15.81
C TYR A 281 14.62 -16.18 16.18
N ASP A 282 14.35 -16.12 17.48
CA ASP A 282 13.00 -15.90 17.99
C ASP A 282 12.70 -14.40 17.97
N LEU A 283 11.75 -14.02 17.13
CA LEU A 283 11.33 -12.64 16.95
C LEU A 283 10.06 -12.31 17.74
N GLY A 284 9.66 -13.18 18.68
CA GLY A 284 8.52 -12.94 19.56
C GLY A 284 7.19 -13.04 18.83
N ARG A 285 6.26 -12.12 19.11
CA ARG A 285 4.92 -12.15 18.52
C ARG A 285 4.97 -11.70 17.04
N ALA A 286 4.19 -12.36 16.19
CA ALA A 286 4.04 -12.01 14.78
C ALA A 286 2.60 -12.21 14.28
N LEU A 287 2.26 -11.45 13.23
CA LEU A 287 1.10 -11.71 12.37
C LEU A 287 1.61 -12.33 11.08
N VAL A 288 1.04 -13.47 10.69
CA VAL A 288 1.52 -14.23 9.52
C VAL A 288 0.35 -14.54 8.60
N TRP A 289 0.45 -14.10 7.35
CA TRP A 289 -0.43 -14.52 6.26
C TRP A 289 0.31 -15.55 5.42
N GLU A 290 -0.28 -16.72 5.24
CA GLU A 290 0.26 -17.78 4.37
C GLU A 290 -0.77 -18.14 3.30
N PHE A 291 -0.29 -18.39 2.09
CA PHE A 291 -1.13 -18.74 0.96
C PHE A 291 -0.38 -19.58 -0.08
N GLU A 292 -1.14 -20.34 -0.87
CA GLU A 292 -0.63 -21.25 -1.89
C GLU A 292 -1.53 -21.19 -3.13
N ASP A 293 -0.91 -21.07 -4.30
CA ASP A 293 -1.56 -20.89 -5.60
C ASP A 293 -2.62 -19.78 -5.56
N PHE A 294 -2.28 -18.68 -4.90
CA PHE A 294 -3.16 -17.56 -4.65
C PHE A 294 -3.29 -16.68 -5.88
N GLU A 295 -4.54 -16.35 -6.23
CA GLU A 295 -4.86 -15.42 -7.30
C GLU A 295 -5.29 -14.10 -6.66
N PRO A 296 -4.36 -13.15 -6.44
CA PRO A 296 -4.69 -11.86 -5.87
C PRO A 296 -5.71 -11.13 -6.73
N VAL A 297 -6.67 -10.48 -6.09
CA VAL A 297 -7.63 -9.64 -6.80
C VAL A 297 -6.92 -8.35 -7.20
N ALA A 298 -6.81 -8.13 -8.51
CA ALA A 298 -6.17 -6.95 -9.04
C ALA A 298 -7.06 -5.72 -8.90
N GLY A 299 -6.47 -4.63 -8.37
CA GLY A 299 -7.02 -3.29 -8.49
C GLY A 299 -6.82 -2.72 -9.91
N ARG A 300 -7.03 -1.40 -10.05
CA ARG A 300 -6.66 -0.67 -11.27
C ARG A 300 -5.14 -0.75 -11.53
N ARG A 301 -4.67 -0.23 -12.67
CA ARG A 301 -3.22 -0.13 -12.95
C ARG A 301 -2.78 1.32 -12.90
N ASP A 302 -3.12 1.99 -11.81
CA ASP A 302 -2.84 3.40 -11.56
C ASP A 302 -2.22 3.60 -10.17
N SER A 303 -1.97 4.86 -9.82
CA SER A 303 -1.40 5.23 -8.52
C SER A 303 -2.26 4.77 -7.34
N TYR A 304 -3.58 4.61 -7.49
CA TYR A 304 -4.43 4.14 -6.39
C TYR A 304 -4.21 2.68 -6.03
N THR A 305 -3.76 1.87 -6.99
CA THR A 305 -3.45 0.47 -6.73
C THR A 305 -2.11 0.30 -6.03
N TYR A 306 -1.17 1.18 -6.36
CA TYR A 306 0.07 1.26 -5.62
C TYR A 306 -0.10 1.98 -4.29
N PHE A 307 -1.11 2.82 -4.10
CA PHE A 307 -1.24 3.62 -2.89
C PHE A 307 -2.71 3.68 -2.49
N PRO A 308 -3.23 2.57 -1.94
CA PRO A 308 -4.60 2.46 -1.44
C PRO A 308 -4.74 3.21 -0.09
N ASP A 309 -3.99 4.28 0.11
CA ASP A 309 -4.02 5.17 1.27
C ASP A 309 -4.10 6.66 0.88
N ILE A 310 -4.11 6.98 -0.42
CA ILE A 310 -4.30 8.35 -0.92
C ILE A 310 -5.69 8.81 -0.45
N GLY A 311 -5.76 9.99 0.17
CA GLY A 311 -6.95 10.34 0.95
C GLY A 311 -8.19 10.70 0.14
N ASP A 312 -8.11 10.85 -1.18
CA ASP A 312 -9.29 10.95 -2.05
C ASP A 312 -10.14 9.66 -2.09
N MET A 313 -9.61 8.52 -1.66
CA MET A 313 -10.35 7.27 -1.53
C MET A 313 -11.58 7.37 -0.63
N TYR A 314 -11.54 8.19 0.43
CA TYR A 314 -12.73 8.43 1.26
C TYR A 314 -13.82 9.16 0.46
N GLY A 315 -13.39 10.00 -0.49
CA GLY A 315 -14.24 10.62 -1.49
C GLY A 315 -14.84 9.65 -2.49
N LEU A 316 -14.06 8.65 -2.93
CA LEU A 316 -14.53 7.58 -3.82
C LEU A 316 -15.62 6.75 -3.14
N VAL A 317 -15.38 6.26 -1.91
CA VAL A 317 -16.39 5.49 -1.16
C VAL A 317 -17.67 6.29 -0.94
N PHE A 318 -17.56 7.58 -0.63
CA PHE A 318 -18.72 8.45 -0.47
C PHE A 318 -19.45 8.67 -1.81
N SER A 319 -18.72 8.85 -2.91
CA SER A 319 -19.26 8.94 -4.26
C SER A 319 -20.03 7.67 -4.64
N ASP A 320 -19.51 6.50 -4.31
CA ASP A 320 -20.14 5.20 -4.58
C ASP A 320 -21.44 5.05 -3.80
N ALA A 321 -21.41 5.39 -2.52
CA ALA A 321 -22.59 5.40 -1.66
C ALA A 321 -23.68 6.33 -2.19
N LEU A 322 -23.31 7.49 -2.76
CA LEU A 322 -24.26 8.45 -3.32
C LEU A 322 -24.79 8.07 -4.70
N THR A 323 -23.95 7.50 -5.55
CA THR A 323 -24.27 7.24 -6.96
C THR A 323 -24.82 5.83 -7.19
N GLY A 324 -24.57 4.90 -6.26
CA GLY A 324 -24.87 3.48 -6.41
C GLY A 324 -24.02 2.79 -7.48
N VAL A 325 -23.01 3.47 -8.00
CA VAL A 325 -22.03 2.95 -8.96
C VAL A 325 -20.74 2.73 -8.17
N SER A 326 -20.30 1.48 -8.03
CA SER A 326 -18.99 1.19 -7.43
C SER A 326 -17.92 1.83 -8.32
N GLN A 327 -17.15 2.77 -7.77
CA GLN A 327 -15.91 3.25 -8.35
C GLN A 327 -14.80 2.43 -7.71
N ASP A 328 -14.36 1.40 -8.44
CA ASP A 328 -13.16 0.56 -8.24
C ASP A 328 -12.40 0.86 -6.93
N SER A 329 -12.95 0.36 -5.81
CA SER A 329 -12.50 0.75 -4.48
C SER A 329 -11.19 0.04 -4.14
N PRO A 330 -10.22 0.67 -3.46
CA PRO A 330 -8.99 -0.02 -3.03
C PRO A 330 -9.29 -1.29 -2.23
N TRP A 331 -10.38 -1.31 -1.45
CA TRP A 331 -10.85 -2.43 -0.63
C TRP A 331 -11.34 -3.64 -1.45
N GLU A 332 -11.43 -3.49 -2.78
CA GLU A 332 -11.72 -4.55 -3.74
C GLU A 332 -10.43 -5.19 -4.30
N SER A 333 -9.25 -4.82 -3.78
CA SER A 333 -7.95 -5.42 -4.14
C SER A 333 -7.31 -6.18 -2.97
N SER A 334 -6.37 -7.08 -3.28
CA SER A 334 -5.66 -7.87 -2.26
C SER A 334 -4.45 -7.13 -1.67
N PHE A 335 -4.44 -6.89 -0.35
CA PHE A 335 -3.32 -6.25 0.37
C PHE A 335 -3.32 -6.54 1.87
N VAL A 336 -2.16 -6.36 2.52
CA VAL A 336 -2.04 -6.28 3.98
C VAL A 336 -2.04 -4.82 4.40
N TYR A 337 -2.79 -4.51 5.44
CA TYR A 337 -2.94 -3.18 6.01
C TYR A 337 -2.64 -3.23 7.51
N LEU A 338 -1.85 -2.27 8.00
CA LEU A 338 -1.54 -2.07 9.42
C LEU A 338 -1.77 -0.61 9.76
N TYR A 339 -2.54 -0.34 10.80
CA TYR A 339 -2.68 0.99 11.37
C TYR A 339 -2.13 0.99 12.79
N MET A 340 -1.25 1.94 13.04
CA MET A 340 -0.42 2.06 14.22
C MET A 340 -0.54 3.45 14.82
N GLY A 341 -0.38 3.56 16.13
CA GLY A 341 -0.46 4.82 16.83
C GLY A 341 -0.61 4.63 18.33
N PRO A 342 -0.65 5.72 19.13
CA PRO A 342 -0.79 5.62 20.57
C PRO A 342 -2.22 5.22 20.99
N ALA A 343 -3.23 5.51 20.17
CA ALA A 343 -4.64 5.28 20.45
C ALA A 343 -5.38 4.63 19.27
N LEU A 344 -6.56 4.05 19.54
CA LEU A 344 -7.49 3.62 18.50
C LEU A 344 -7.88 4.82 17.61
N PRO A 345 -8.26 4.58 16.34
CA PRO A 345 -8.82 5.65 15.52
C PRO A 345 -10.05 6.25 16.22
N GLY A 346 -10.15 7.58 16.27
CA GLY A 346 -11.31 8.25 16.88
C GLY A 346 -12.61 8.05 16.08
N ALA A 347 -12.49 7.73 14.80
CA ALA A 347 -13.62 7.43 13.92
C ALA A 347 -13.25 6.37 12.88
N VAL A 348 -14.27 5.68 12.37
CA VAL A 348 -14.18 4.78 11.23
C VAL A 348 -15.26 5.15 10.22
N MET A 349 -15.07 4.78 8.95
CA MET A 349 -16.09 4.94 7.91
C MET A 349 -16.62 3.57 7.50
N CYS A 350 -17.94 3.44 7.38
CA CYS A 350 -18.58 2.24 6.82
C CYS A 350 -18.29 2.14 5.32
N ILE A 351 -17.67 1.04 4.88
CA ILE A 351 -17.35 0.81 3.45
C ILE A 351 -18.19 -0.30 2.82
N ARG A 352 -19.01 -0.99 3.62
CA ARG A 352 -19.88 -2.07 3.13
C ARG A 352 -21.05 -1.49 2.34
N SER A 353 -21.14 -1.82 1.05
CA SER A 353 -22.15 -1.31 0.11
C SER A 353 -23.61 -1.60 0.52
N GLY A 354 -23.87 -2.69 1.26
CA GLY A 354 -25.19 -3.03 1.79
C GLY A 354 -25.56 -2.34 3.12
N GLY A 355 -24.66 -1.51 3.67
CA GLY A 355 -24.72 -1.07 5.05
C GLY A 355 -24.21 -2.15 6.01
N LEU A 356 -24.00 -1.75 7.26
CA LEU A 356 -23.38 -2.57 8.30
C LEU A 356 -24.30 -2.64 9.52
N GLU A 357 -24.64 -3.86 9.94
CA GLU A 357 -25.46 -4.09 11.12
C GLU A 357 -24.67 -3.72 12.38
N LEU A 358 -25.30 -2.97 13.28
CA LEU A 358 -24.77 -2.63 14.59
C LEU A 358 -25.52 -3.41 15.65
N GLU A 359 -24.81 -4.21 16.43
CA GLU A 359 -25.37 -5.12 17.43
C GLU A 359 -25.36 -4.54 18.85
N GLU A 360 -26.26 -4.97 19.72
CA GLU A 360 -26.28 -4.53 21.13
C GLU A 360 -25.03 -4.98 21.91
N SER A 361 -24.44 -6.10 21.48
CA SER A 361 -23.20 -6.71 22.00
C SER A 361 -22.54 -7.53 20.90
N PRO A 362 -21.24 -7.85 20.95
CA PRO A 362 -20.60 -8.73 19.97
C PRO A 362 -21.32 -10.07 19.78
N GLY A 363 -21.78 -10.37 18.57
CA GLY A 363 -22.58 -11.54 18.20
C GLY A 363 -24.04 -11.53 18.72
N GLY A 364 -24.55 -10.35 19.08
CA GLY A 364 -25.87 -10.13 19.70
C GLY A 364 -26.96 -9.73 18.70
N PRO A 365 -28.15 -9.35 19.19
CA PRO A 365 -29.21 -8.83 18.33
C PRO A 365 -28.82 -7.53 17.63
N VAL A 366 -29.24 -7.38 16.38
CA VAL A 366 -29.07 -6.13 15.62
C VAL A 366 -29.92 -5.03 16.24
N SER A 367 -29.27 -3.93 16.60
CA SER A 367 -29.88 -2.72 17.17
C SER A 367 -30.19 -1.66 16.12
N SER A 368 -29.33 -1.51 15.11
CA SER A 368 -29.46 -0.52 14.03
C SER A 368 -28.57 -0.91 12.85
N VAL A 369 -28.59 -0.11 11.77
CA VAL A 369 -27.76 -0.32 10.58
C VAL A 369 -27.08 0.99 10.21
N ALA A 370 -25.75 0.97 10.11
CA ALA A 370 -24.94 2.05 9.59
C ALA A 370 -24.94 2.03 8.05
N LEU A 371 -25.12 3.18 7.43
CA LEU A 371 -25.17 3.29 5.97
C LEU A 371 -23.75 3.30 5.37
N PRO A 372 -23.58 2.88 4.10
CA PRO A 372 -22.30 3.05 3.39
C PRO A 372 -21.88 4.53 3.40
N GLY A 373 -20.59 4.78 3.63
CA GLY A 373 -20.01 6.12 3.76
C GLY A 373 -20.32 6.83 5.07
N GLU A 374 -21.10 6.25 5.98
CA GLU A 374 -21.39 6.84 7.30
C GLU A 374 -20.12 6.81 8.17
N CYS A 375 -19.74 7.98 8.72
CA CYS A 375 -18.67 8.10 9.70
C CYS A 375 -19.19 7.78 11.10
N LEU A 376 -18.51 6.89 11.79
CA LEU A 376 -18.89 6.33 13.09
C LEU A 376 -17.79 6.64 14.10
N SER A 377 -18.13 7.26 15.24
CA SER A 377 -17.15 7.53 16.29
C SER A 377 -16.83 6.24 17.04
N VAL A 378 -15.55 5.93 17.20
CA VAL A 378 -15.11 4.73 17.92
C VAL A 378 -15.08 5.03 19.41
N LEU A 379 -15.72 4.17 20.20
CA LEU A 379 -15.80 4.29 21.66
C LEU A 379 -14.87 3.31 22.37
N GLU A 380 -14.85 2.05 21.93
CA GLU A 380 -13.99 0.99 22.48
C GLU A 380 -13.79 -0.13 21.46
N ARG A 381 -12.79 -0.98 21.68
CA ARG A 381 -12.50 -2.17 20.88
C ARG A 381 -12.42 -3.41 21.78
N ARG A 382 -12.94 -4.55 21.29
CA ARG A 382 -12.81 -5.87 21.91
C ARG A 382 -12.56 -6.93 20.85
N GLY A 383 -11.33 -7.45 20.76
CA GLY A 383 -10.96 -8.38 19.70
C GLY A 383 -11.17 -7.74 18.33
N ASP A 384 -12.00 -8.40 17.51
CA ASP A 384 -12.36 -7.94 16.15
C ASP A 384 -13.61 -7.05 16.11
N TRP A 385 -14.09 -6.61 17.27
CA TRP A 385 -15.29 -5.80 17.39
C TRP A 385 -14.97 -4.38 17.83
N LEU A 386 -15.62 -3.41 17.20
CA LEU A 386 -15.65 -2.03 17.66
C LEU A 386 -17.02 -1.71 18.22
N ARG A 387 -17.04 -1.01 19.34
CA ARG A 387 -18.21 -0.25 19.73
C ARG A 387 -18.10 1.13 19.14
N VAL A 388 -19.13 1.52 18.41
CA VAL A 388 -19.20 2.80 17.73
C VAL A 388 -20.45 3.56 18.10
N GLU A 389 -20.43 4.87 17.91
CA GLU A 389 -21.57 5.76 18.00
C GLU A 389 -21.86 6.39 16.64
N ARG A 390 -23.13 6.34 16.24
CA ARG A 390 -23.60 7.00 15.03
C ARG A 390 -23.84 8.47 15.30
N ASN A 391 -23.14 9.32 14.57
CA ASN A 391 -23.36 10.77 14.58
C ASN A 391 -24.39 11.20 13.53
N SER A 392 -25.49 10.45 13.41
CA SER A 392 -26.55 10.75 12.43
C SER A 392 -27.57 11.72 13.02
N ALA A 393 -28.04 12.67 12.19
CA ALA A 393 -29.05 13.65 12.61
C ALA A 393 -30.46 13.06 12.78
N PHE A 394 -30.67 11.81 12.38
CA PHE A 394 -32.00 11.18 12.27
C PHE A 394 -32.18 9.99 13.21
N ASP A 395 -31.09 9.32 13.58
CA ASP A 395 -31.07 8.14 14.43
C ASP A 395 -29.70 8.05 15.12
N GLY A 396 -29.68 8.37 16.42
CA GLY A 396 -28.47 8.35 17.25
C GLY A 396 -28.45 7.09 18.10
N GLY A 397 -27.29 6.47 18.25
CA GLY A 397 -27.17 5.24 19.01
C GLY A 397 -25.77 4.65 18.95
N ALA A 398 -25.42 3.93 20.01
CA ALA A 398 -24.19 3.16 20.07
C ALA A 398 -24.48 1.68 19.84
N GLY A 399 -23.61 1.02 19.09
CA GLY A 399 -23.68 -0.42 18.82
C GLY A 399 -22.32 -1.00 18.53
N TRP A 400 -22.26 -2.32 18.44
CA TRP A 400 -21.06 -3.08 18.14
C TRP A 400 -21.06 -3.49 16.67
N LEU A 401 -19.93 -3.36 15.99
CA LEU A 401 -19.73 -3.88 14.65
C LEU A 401 -18.49 -4.77 14.62
N GLU A 402 -18.52 -5.76 13.73
CA GLU A 402 -17.34 -6.55 13.40
C GLU A 402 -16.51 -5.78 12.37
N MET A 403 -15.21 -5.67 12.60
CA MET A 403 -14.27 -4.92 11.74
C MET A 403 -14.04 -5.60 10.38
N HIS A 404 -14.26 -6.90 10.35
CA HIS A 404 -13.92 -7.79 9.25
C HIS A 404 -15.02 -8.83 9.06
N GLU A 405 -15.33 -9.17 7.82
CA GLU A 405 -16.19 -10.30 7.48
C GLU A 405 -15.39 -11.30 6.65
N ALA A 406 -15.55 -12.59 6.93
CA ALA A 406 -15.08 -13.64 6.02
C ALA A 406 -16.10 -13.83 4.91
N GLY A 407 -15.68 -13.64 3.66
CA GLY A 407 -16.56 -13.93 2.53
C GLY A 407 -16.74 -15.43 2.28
N PRO A 408 -17.59 -15.79 1.31
CA PRO A 408 -17.87 -17.19 0.98
C PRO A 408 -16.65 -17.94 0.42
N ASP A 409 -15.65 -17.20 -0.05
CA ASP A 409 -14.34 -17.68 -0.50
C ASP A 409 -13.31 -17.84 0.63
N GLY A 410 -13.69 -17.53 1.88
CA GLY A 410 -12.81 -17.56 3.04
C GLY A 410 -11.85 -16.37 3.12
N LEU A 411 -11.99 -15.37 2.24
CA LEU A 411 -11.16 -14.17 2.25
C LEU A 411 -11.76 -13.08 3.16
N VAL A 412 -10.89 -12.41 3.89
CA VAL A 412 -11.24 -11.33 4.81
C VAL A 412 -11.60 -10.06 4.03
N ARG A 413 -12.71 -9.43 4.39
CA ARG A 413 -13.19 -8.17 3.84
C ARG A 413 -13.38 -7.17 4.97
N PRO A 414 -12.73 -6.00 4.95
CA PRO A 414 -13.00 -4.96 5.92
C PRO A 414 -14.43 -4.44 5.74
N THR A 415 -15.14 -4.24 6.84
CA THR A 415 -16.48 -3.65 6.84
C THR A 415 -16.43 -2.13 7.06
N VAL A 416 -15.36 -1.69 7.72
CA VAL A 416 -15.06 -0.29 8.02
C VAL A 416 -13.57 -0.02 7.85
N VAL A 417 -13.24 1.26 7.75
CA VAL A 417 -11.86 1.73 7.59
C VAL A 417 -11.54 2.81 8.61
N PRO A 418 -10.36 2.81 9.25
CA PRO A 418 -9.93 3.88 10.14
C PRO A 418 -9.92 5.24 9.44
N LEU A 419 -10.57 6.25 10.03
CA LEU A 419 -10.44 7.64 9.59
C LEU A 419 -9.28 8.31 10.35
N PRO A 420 -8.35 8.99 9.66
CA PRO A 420 -7.32 9.75 10.35
C PRO A 420 -7.92 10.93 11.13
N GLU A 421 -7.33 11.28 12.28
CA GLU A 421 -7.83 12.36 13.16
C GLU A 421 -7.95 13.70 12.41
N SER A 422 -7.04 13.98 11.47
CA SER A 422 -7.05 15.20 10.65
C SER A 422 -8.31 15.37 9.77
N TYR A 423 -9.11 14.31 9.60
CA TYR A 423 -10.33 14.33 8.79
C TYR A 423 -11.57 14.62 9.65
N TRP A 424 -11.42 14.54 10.98
CA TRP A 424 -12.53 14.56 11.93
C TRP A 424 -12.42 15.71 12.95
N GLU A 425 -11.20 16.13 13.31
CA GLU A 425 -10.98 17.29 14.16
C GLU A 425 -10.67 18.54 13.30
N PRO A 426 -11.53 19.58 13.30
CA PRO A 426 -11.30 20.83 12.57
C PRO A 426 -10.26 21.76 13.22
#